data_AF-A0A3B9JA73-F1
#
_entry.id   AF-A0A3B9JA73-F1
#
_cell.length_a   1.000
_cell.length_b   1.000
_cell.length_c   1.000
_cell.angle_alpha   90.00
_cell.angle_beta   90.00
_cell.angle_gamma   90.00
#
_symmetry.space_group_name_H-M   'P 1'
#
loop_
_entity.id
_entity.type
_entity.pdbx_description
1 polymer ?
#
loop_
_entity_poly.entity_id
_entity_poly.type
_entity_poly.pdbx_seq_one_letter_code
_entity_poly.pdbx_strand_id
1 'polypeptide(L)'
;MSKRLLWAGGGFNVLLMIFHIWLGWQIQLIPDLSPDYKALMQMLNVGVILILVFATYASLFCIRDLLTTGLGKLTMLVIALFYATRAGEEIILAPEFSAVIFGICLIVAVIYLLALARTLRAPGLEGR
;
A
#
# COMPACT_ATOMS: atom_id res chain seq x y z
N MET A 1 -1.72 20.67 -0.77
CA MET A 1 -2.71 19.58 -0.54
C MET A 1 -2.13 18.18 -0.73
N SER A 2 -1.25 17.92 -1.71
CA SER A 2 -0.65 16.58 -1.92
C SER A 2 0.08 16.03 -0.69
N LYS A 3 0.75 16.89 0.10
CA LYS A 3 1.33 16.49 1.39
C LYS A 3 0.31 15.82 2.32
N ARG A 4 -0.91 16.38 2.45
CA ARG A 4 -1.97 15.80 3.32
C ARG A 4 -2.43 14.43 2.82
N LEU A 5 -2.49 14.24 1.50
CA LEU A 5 -2.80 12.94 0.91
C LEU A 5 -1.71 11.92 1.23
N LEU A 6 -0.43 12.29 1.12
CA LEU A 6 0.69 11.41 1.45
C LEU A 6 0.73 11.06 2.94
N TRP A 7 0.46 12.02 3.83
CA TRP A 7 0.30 11.75 5.26
C TRP A 7 -0.85 10.76 5.53
N ALA A 8 -2.00 10.96 4.89
CA ALA A 8 -3.13 10.04 5.02
C ALA A 8 -2.78 8.63 4.50
N GLY A 9 -2.13 8.54 3.33
CA GLY A 9 -1.64 7.28 2.77
C GLY A 9 -0.64 6.59 3.69
N GLY A 10 0.31 7.33 4.26
CA GLY A 10 1.24 6.80 5.26
C GLY A 10 0.53 6.29 6.51
N GLY A 11 -0.49 7.00 7.00
CA GLY A 11 -1.33 6.56 8.11
C GLY A 11 -2.05 5.24 7.82
N PHE A 12 -2.64 5.08 6.63
CA PHE A 12 -3.24 3.81 6.22
C PHE A 12 -2.21 2.68 6.15
N ASN A 13 -1.01 2.92 5.61
CA ASN A 13 0.04 1.90 5.56
C ASN A 13 0.49 1.47 6.96
N VAL A 14 0.56 2.38 7.94
CA VAL A 14 0.86 2.02 9.34
C VAL A 14 -0.21 1.08 9.90
N LEU A 15 -1.49 1.42 9.72
CA LEU A 15 -2.59 0.59 10.21
C LEU A 15 -2.58 -0.80 9.56
N LEU A 16 -2.35 -0.87 8.25
CA LEU A 16 -2.26 -2.12 7.50
C LEU A 16 -1.03 -2.95 7.88
N MET A 17 0.09 -2.29 8.20
CA MET A 17 1.29 -2.96 8.68
C MET A 17 1.04 -3.65 10.03
N ILE A 18 0.40 -2.93 10.97
CA ILE A 18 0.00 -3.49 12.26
C ILE A 18 -0.96 -4.66 12.05
N PHE A 19 -1.94 -4.49 11.15
CA PHE A 19 -2.86 -5.56 10.79
C PHE A 19 -2.13 -6.80 10.23
N HIS A 20 -1.12 -6.64 9.38
CA HIS A 20 -0.36 -7.78 8.85
C HIS A 20 0.57 -8.45 9.85
N ILE A 21 1.12 -7.69 10.80
CA ILE A 21 1.86 -8.30 11.92
C ILE A 21 0.90 -9.18 12.75
N TRP A 22 -0.30 -8.67 13.05
CA TRP A 22 -1.34 -9.44 13.72
C TRP A 22 -1.81 -10.64 12.88
N LEU A 23 -2.02 -10.46 11.58
CA LEU A 23 -2.44 -11.53 10.66
C LEU A 23 -1.39 -12.63 10.57
N GLY A 24 -0.10 -12.27 10.54
CA GLY A 24 1.01 -13.23 10.61
C GLY A 24 0.93 -14.08 11.87
N TRP A 25 0.61 -13.48 13.02
CA TRP A 25 0.36 -14.26 14.24
C TRP A 25 -0.86 -15.18 14.09
N GLN A 26 -1.98 -14.69 13.54
CA GLN A 26 -3.20 -15.49 13.36
C GLN A 26 -3.00 -16.68 12.42
N ILE A 27 -2.25 -16.53 11.32
CA ILE A 27 -1.95 -17.63 10.38
C ILE A 27 -1.29 -18.81 11.09
N GLN A 28 -0.46 -18.58 12.12
CA GLN A 28 0.14 -19.67 12.89
C GLN A 28 -0.89 -20.50 13.66
N LEU A 29 -1.95 -19.84 14.11
CA LEU A 29 -2.99 -20.40 14.96
C LEU A 29 -4.12 -21.10 14.19
N ILE A 30 -4.17 -20.96 12.86
CA ILE A 30 -5.21 -21.62 12.05
C ILE A 30 -5.06 -23.16 12.18
N PRO A 31 -6.08 -23.85 12.72
CA PRO A 31 -6.09 -25.31 12.76
C PRO A 31 -6.28 -25.87 11.35
N ASP A 32 -5.80 -27.07 11.12
CA ASP A 32 -6.02 -27.84 9.86
C ASP A 32 -5.42 -27.24 8.57
N LEU A 33 -4.71 -26.11 8.65
CA LEU A 33 -3.93 -25.58 7.53
C LEU A 33 -2.63 -26.38 7.39
N SER A 34 -2.37 -26.93 6.20
CA SER A 34 -1.15 -27.70 5.96
C SER A 34 0.11 -26.86 6.24
N PRO A 35 1.22 -27.47 6.70
CA PRO A 35 2.46 -26.75 6.98
C PRO A 35 2.97 -25.95 5.78
N ASP A 36 2.84 -26.49 4.56
CA ASP A 36 3.31 -25.84 3.33
C ASP A 36 2.51 -24.58 3.01
N TYR A 37 1.18 -24.63 3.11
CA TYR A 37 0.35 -23.44 2.89
C TYR A 37 0.57 -22.40 3.99
N LYS A 38 0.76 -22.83 5.24
CA LYS A 38 1.09 -21.95 6.35
C LYS A 38 2.41 -21.22 6.10
N ALA A 39 3.45 -21.93 5.67
CA ALA A 39 4.74 -21.33 5.32
C ALA A 39 4.62 -20.35 4.14
N LEU A 40 3.90 -20.72 3.07
CA LEU A 40 3.68 -19.87 1.91
C LEU A 40 2.98 -18.56 2.27
N MET A 41 1.89 -18.64 3.04
CA MET A 41 1.16 -17.45 3.50
C MET A 41 2.01 -16.55 4.38
N GLN A 42 2.86 -17.13 5.25
CA GLN A 42 3.79 -16.35 6.08
C GLN A 42 4.84 -15.63 5.25
N MET A 43 5.46 -16.31 4.28
CA MET A 43 6.45 -15.71 3.39
C MET A 43 5.85 -14.53 2.61
N LEU A 44 4.64 -14.70 2.08
CA LEU A 44 3.93 -13.62 1.41
C LEU A 44 3.62 -12.47 2.38
N ASN A 45 3.09 -12.76 3.57
CA ASN A 45 2.75 -11.75 4.57
C ASN A 45 3.97 -10.93 5.02
N VAL A 46 5.12 -11.56 5.22
CA VAL A 46 6.39 -10.87 5.53
C VAL A 46 6.81 -9.95 4.38
N GLY A 47 6.69 -10.41 3.14
CA GLY A 47 6.94 -9.58 1.95
C GLY A 47 6.02 -8.35 1.90
N VAL A 48 4.74 -8.51 2.22
CA VAL A 48 3.81 -7.37 2.27
C VAL A 48 4.15 -6.42 3.41
N ILE A 49 4.49 -6.91 4.61
CA ILE A 49 4.95 -6.06 5.72
C ILE A 49 6.12 -5.18 5.27
N LEU A 50 7.10 -5.73 4.55
CA LEU A 50 8.24 -4.95 4.05
C LEU A 50 7.80 -3.83 3.09
N ILE A 51 6.87 -4.11 2.18
CA ILE A 51 6.30 -3.10 1.27
C ILE A 51 5.55 -2.01 2.06
N LEU A 52 4.80 -2.39 3.09
CA LEU A 52 4.07 -1.44 3.95
C LEU A 52 5.02 -0.57 4.79
N VAL A 53 6.13 -1.13 5.28
CA VAL A 53 7.20 -0.38 5.95
C VAL A 53 7.79 0.65 4.98
N PHE A 54 8.14 0.22 3.77
CA PHE A 54 8.68 1.12 2.75
C PHE A 54 7.69 2.24 2.39
N ALA A 55 6.43 1.89 2.09
CA ALA A 55 5.40 2.84 1.73
C ALA A 55 5.12 3.84 2.87
N THR A 56 5.07 3.36 4.11
CA THR A 56 4.97 4.19 5.32
C THR A 56 6.14 5.17 5.40
N TYR A 57 7.37 4.65 5.33
CA TYR A 57 8.57 5.47 5.47
C TYR A 57 8.65 6.56 4.40
N ALA A 58 8.43 6.17 3.14
CA ALA A 58 8.42 7.09 2.02
C ALA A 58 7.36 8.20 2.20
N SER A 59 6.16 7.82 2.66
CA SER A 59 5.01 8.73 2.73
C SER A 59 5.01 9.65 3.94
N LEU A 60 5.71 9.28 5.03
CA LEU A 60 5.80 10.10 6.24
C LEU A 60 7.09 10.90 6.31
N PHE A 61 8.21 10.35 5.83
CA PHE A 61 9.53 10.94 6.00
C PHE A 61 10.17 11.43 4.69
N CYS A 62 9.83 10.84 3.53
CA CYS A 62 10.39 11.21 2.23
C CYS A 62 9.40 12.01 1.34
N ILE A 63 8.47 12.74 1.96
CA ILE A 63 7.41 13.49 1.23
C ILE A 63 7.97 14.44 0.18
N ARG A 64 9.08 15.12 0.49
CA ARG A 64 9.72 16.04 -0.46
C ARG A 64 10.12 15.29 -1.73
N ASP A 65 10.83 14.17 -1.59
CA ASP A 65 11.34 13.38 -2.70
C ASP A 65 10.20 12.75 -3.53
N LEU A 66 9.14 12.28 -2.86
CA LEU A 66 7.92 11.79 -3.52
C LEU A 66 7.30 12.84 -4.43
N LEU A 67 7.33 14.12 -4.02
CA LEU A 67 6.70 15.21 -4.77
C LEU A 67 7.62 15.83 -5.82
N THR A 68 8.95 15.80 -5.66
CA THR A 68 9.86 16.53 -6.54
C THR A 68 10.57 15.64 -7.56
N THR A 69 10.82 14.37 -7.26
CA THR A 69 11.70 13.53 -8.10
C THR A 69 10.92 12.59 -9.01
N GLY A 70 11.53 12.19 -10.14
CA GLY A 70 10.97 11.15 -11.02
C GLY A 70 10.81 9.80 -10.30
N LEU A 71 11.82 9.42 -9.51
CA LEU A 71 11.77 8.19 -8.69
C LEU A 71 10.64 8.26 -7.66
N GLY A 72 10.42 9.41 -7.02
CA GLY A 72 9.32 9.62 -6.09
C GLY A 72 7.94 9.47 -6.73
N LYS A 73 7.78 9.98 -7.96
CA LYS A 73 6.54 9.81 -8.76
C LYS A 73 6.32 8.33 -9.10
N LEU A 74 7.37 7.61 -9.50
CA LEU A 74 7.31 6.16 -9.73
C LEU A 74 6.94 5.40 -8.46
N THR A 75 7.53 5.75 -7.31
CA THR A 75 7.19 5.16 -6.01
C THR A 75 5.70 5.31 -5.69
N MET A 76 5.13 6.51 -5.85
CA MET A 76 3.69 6.71 -5.66
C MET A 76 2.85 5.85 -6.61
N LEU A 77 3.26 5.72 -7.87
CA LEU A 77 2.57 4.87 -8.84
C LEU A 77 2.63 3.40 -8.44
N VAL A 78 3.80 2.90 -8.02
CA VAL A 78 3.97 1.51 -7.57
C VAL A 78 3.10 1.22 -6.35
N ILE A 79 3.05 2.12 -5.37
CA ILE A 79 2.16 1.96 -4.20
C ILE A 79 0.70 1.92 -4.65
N ALA A 80 0.28 2.83 -5.54
CA ALA A 80 -1.07 2.84 -6.06
C ALA A 80 -1.43 1.53 -6.78
N LEU A 81 -0.54 1.03 -7.63
CA LEU A 81 -0.73 -0.22 -8.37
C LEU A 81 -0.75 -1.43 -7.44
N PHE A 82 0.11 -1.47 -6.42
CA PHE A 82 0.09 -2.52 -5.41
C PHE A 82 -1.29 -2.64 -4.76
N TYR A 83 -1.87 -1.52 -4.31
CA TYR A 83 -3.19 -1.51 -3.71
C TYR A 83 -4.33 -1.77 -4.71
N ALA A 84 -4.20 -1.31 -5.96
CA ALA A 84 -5.17 -1.60 -7.00
C ALA A 84 -5.20 -3.10 -7.35
N THR A 85 -4.02 -3.73 -7.44
CA THR A 85 -3.91 -5.19 -7.64
C THR A 85 -4.56 -5.92 -6.47
N ARG A 86 -4.26 -5.53 -5.22
CA ARG A 86 -4.87 -6.15 -4.04
C ARG A 86 -6.40 -6.03 -4.03
N ALA A 87 -6.94 -4.88 -4.43
CA ALA A 87 -8.38 -4.71 -4.60
C ALA A 87 -8.94 -5.59 -5.73
N GLY A 88 -8.22 -5.73 -6.85
CA GLY A 88 -8.61 -6.59 -7.96
C GLY A 88 -8.61 -8.08 -7.61
N GLU A 89 -7.64 -8.54 -6.82
CA GLU A 89 -7.60 -9.92 -6.30
C GLU A 89 -8.85 -10.28 -5.49
N GLU A 90 -9.44 -9.31 -4.79
CA GLU A 90 -10.68 -9.53 -4.02
C GLU A 90 -11.89 -9.86 -4.93
N ILE A 91 -11.85 -9.42 -6.20
CA ILE A 91 -12.91 -9.70 -7.18
C ILE A 91 -12.60 -10.98 -7.94
N ILE A 92 -11.33 -11.22 -8.26
CA ILE A 92 -10.92 -12.26 -9.21
C ILE A 92 -10.58 -13.58 -8.50
N LEU A 93 -9.96 -13.52 -7.32
CA LEU A 93 -9.35 -14.67 -6.66
C LEU A 93 -9.96 -15.01 -5.30
N ALA A 94 -10.55 -14.03 -4.59
CA ALA A 94 -11.10 -14.30 -3.27
C ALA A 94 -12.34 -15.21 -3.37
N PRO A 95 -12.40 -16.31 -2.59
CA PRO A 95 -13.57 -17.20 -2.58
C PRO A 95 -14.81 -16.51 -2.01
N GLU A 96 -14.61 -15.57 -1.09
CA GLU A 96 -15.65 -14.71 -0.53
C GLU A 96 -15.21 -13.26 -0.62
N PHE A 97 -16.06 -12.41 -1.19
CA PHE A 97 -15.75 -11.00 -1.38
C PHE A 97 -15.82 -10.23 -0.06
N SER A 98 -14.69 -9.63 0.35
CA SER A 98 -14.63 -8.69 1.47
C SER A 98 -14.70 -7.25 0.97
N ALA A 99 -15.88 -6.63 1.09
CA ALA A 99 -16.09 -5.21 0.77
C ALA A 99 -15.16 -4.28 1.56
N VAL A 100 -14.77 -4.68 2.78
CA VAL A 100 -13.87 -3.91 3.64
C VAL A 100 -12.45 -3.89 3.07
N ILE A 101 -11.90 -5.05 2.71
CA ILE A 101 -10.55 -5.16 2.13
C ILE A 101 -10.52 -4.41 0.79
N PHE A 102 -11.51 -4.67 -0.07
CA PHE A 102 -11.65 -4.00 -1.35
C PHE A 102 -11.70 -2.48 -1.18
N GLY A 103 -12.58 -1.99 -0.31
CA GLY A 103 -12.78 -0.57 -0.06
C GLY A 103 -11.53 0.13 0.45
N ILE A 104 -10.85 -0.44 1.46
CA ILE A 104 -9.62 0.14 2.01
C ILE A 104 -8.52 0.18 0.94
N CYS A 105 -8.31 -0.92 0.21
CA CYS A 105 -7.27 -0.95 -0.83
C CYS A 105 -7.56 0.07 -1.94
N LEU A 106 -8.81 0.16 -2.39
CA LEU A 106 -9.22 1.12 -3.41
C LEU A 106 -9.02 2.57 -2.92
N ILE A 107 -9.39 2.88 -1.68
CA ILE A 107 -9.17 4.20 -1.08
C ILE A 107 -7.68 4.56 -1.09
N VAL A 108 -6.81 3.65 -0.66
CA VAL A 108 -5.37 3.91 -0.62
C VAL A 108 -4.82 4.09 -2.04
N ALA A 109 -5.21 3.24 -3.00
CA ALA A 109 -4.82 3.40 -4.40
C ALA A 109 -5.22 4.79 -4.94
N VAL A 110 -6.45 5.23 -4.69
CA VAL A 110 -6.96 6.54 -5.12
C VAL A 110 -6.18 7.68 -4.43
N ILE A 111 -5.84 7.57 -3.15
CA ILE A 111 -5.04 8.58 -2.44
C ILE A 111 -3.70 8.83 -3.15
N TYR A 112 -2.97 7.76 -3.50
CA TYR A 112 -1.68 7.87 -4.17
C TYR A 112 -1.81 8.34 -5.63
N LEU A 113 -2.83 7.88 -6.36
CA LEU A 113 -3.09 8.38 -7.72
C LEU A 113 -3.46 9.86 -7.74
N LEU A 114 -4.26 10.33 -6.78
CA LEU A 114 -4.58 11.75 -6.66
C LEU A 114 -3.36 12.59 -6.25
N ALA A 115 -2.51 12.07 -5.37
CA ALA A 115 -1.25 12.72 -5.02
C ALA A 115 -0.35 12.85 -6.26
N LEU A 116 -0.17 11.76 -7.02
CA LEU A 116 0.61 11.71 -8.25
C LEU A 116 0.06 12.66 -9.32
N ALA A 117 -1.24 12.59 -9.62
CA ALA A 117 -1.88 13.42 -10.64
C ALA A 117 -1.73 14.92 -10.32
N ARG A 118 -1.82 15.31 -9.05
CA ARG A 118 -1.59 16.70 -8.62
C ARG A 118 -0.14 17.13 -8.81
N THR A 119 0.81 16.24 -8.55
CA THR A 119 2.23 16.50 -8.76
C THR A 119 2.56 16.66 -10.24
N LEU A 120 1.97 15.84 -11.11
CA LEU A 120 2.15 15.95 -12.58
C LEU A 120 1.50 17.21 -13.17
N ARG A 121 0.39 17.69 -12.57
CA ARG A 121 -0.32 18.92 -12.97
C ARG A 121 0.30 20.21 -12.42
N ALA A 122 1.35 20.14 -11.63
CA ALA A 122 2.11 21.30 -11.18
C ALA A 122 3.44 21.51 -11.94
N PRO A 123 3.51 21.41 -13.29
CA PRO A 123 4.73 21.75 -14.02
C PRO A 123 4.84 23.28 -14.04
N GLY A 124 5.72 23.84 -13.21
CA GLY A 124 5.83 25.31 -13.15
C GLY A 124 7.06 25.92 -12.50
N LEU A 125 8.05 25.16 -12.01
CA LEU A 125 9.28 25.74 -11.43
C LEU A 125 10.56 24.94 -11.70
N GLU A 126 10.56 23.98 -12.63
CA GLU A 126 11.81 23.40 -13.14
C GLU A 126 12.32 24.27 -14.28
N GLY A 127 12.90 25.41 -13.92
CA GLY A 127 13.41 26.41 -14.87
C GLY A 127 13.69 27.79 -14.26
N ARG A 128 14.20 27.88 -13.03
CA ARG A 128 14.90 29.06 -12.48
C ARG A 128 15.98 28.63 -11.50
#